data_AF-A0A534P823-F1
#
_entry.id   AF-A0A534P823-F1
#
_cell.length_a   1.000
_cell.length_b   1.000
_cell.length_c   1.000
_cell.angle_alpha   90.00
_cell.angle_beta   90.00
_cell.angle_gamma   90.00
#
_symmetry.space_group_name_H-M   'P 1'
#
loop_
_entity.id
_entity.type
_entity.pdbx_description
1 polymer ?
#
loop_
_entity_poly.entity_id
_entity_poly.type
_entity_poly.pdbx_seq_one_letter_code
_entity_poly.pdbx_strand_id
1 'polypeptide(L)'
;MPPAVVEQRRQLGARISALEAELREVEAGVDEKALFVPNLPLPDLPDGDAACNVVVRAWGEPAAAGGAPHWEIGERLGIFTSARGTKLAGSGFPLFLGQGARLVRALIA
;
A
#
# COMPACT_ATOMS: atom_id res chain seq x y z
N MET A 1 -16.55 47.64 36.65
CA MET A 1 -15.52 46.64 37.05
C MET A 1 -14.20 47.36 37.31
N PRO A 2 -13.39 46.92 38.28
CA PRO A 2 -12.05 47.48 38.48
C PRO A 2 -11.17 47.23 37.24
N PRO A 3 -10.30 48.17 36.84
CA PRO A 3 -9.41 48.04 35.67
C PRO A 3 -8.57 46.75 35.69
N ALA A 4 -8.12 46.33 36.88
CA ALA A 4 -7.37 45.09 37.06
C ALA A 4 -8.14 43.84 36.61
N VAL A 5 -9.46 43.80 36.84
CA VAL A 5 -10.30 42.65 36.47
C VAL A 5 -10.56 42.62 34.96
N VAL A 6 -10.59 43.79 34.31
CA VAL A 6 -10.70 43.89 32.83
C VAL A 6 -9.43 43.37 32.17
N GLU A 7 -8.25 43.76 32.67
CA GLU A 7 -6.97 43.28 32.15
C GLU A 7 -6.77 41.78 32.38
N GLN A 8 -7.14 41.25 33.55
CA GLN A 8 -7.11 39.81 33.81
C GLN A 8 -8.00 39.02 32.84
N ARG A 9 -9.21 39.50 32.54
CA ARG A 9 -10.08 38.86 31.54
C ARG A 9 -9.47 38.88 30.14
N ARG A 10 -8.82 39.98 29.75
CA ARG A 10 -8.13 40.10 28.47
C ARG A 10 -6.98 39.10 28.35
N GLN A 11 -6.14 39.01 29.39
CA GLN A 11 -5.02 38.06 29.44
C GLN A 11 -5.52 36.60 29.42
N LEU A 12 -6.59 36.31 30.14
CA LEU A 12 -7.21 34.98 30.12
C LEU A 12 -7.72 34.63 28.72
N GLY A 13 -8.42 35.55 28.05
CA GLY A 13 -8.88 35.36 26.67
C GLY A 13 -7.72 35.10 25.70
N ALA A 14 -6.66 35.89 25.78
CA ALA A 14 -5.46 35.68 24.96
C ALA A 14 -4.80 34.32 25.20
N ARG A 15 -4.74 33.87 26.47
CA ARG A 15 -4.20 32.55 26.82
C ARG A 15 -5.08 31.41 26.30
N ILE A 16 -6.41 31.55 26.38
CA ILE A 16 -7.34 30.57 25.81
C ILE A 16 -7.13 30.45 24.31
N SER A 17 -7.11 31.56 23.57
CA SER A 17 -6.92 31.53 22.12
C SER A 17 -5.58 30.93 21.70
N ALA A 18 -4.51 31.16 22.47
CA ALA A 18 -3.21 30.55 22.22
C ALA A 18 -3.26 29.02 22.43
N LEU A 19 -3.86 28.55 23.53
CA LEU A 19 -3.99 27.13 23.82
C LEU A 19 -4.92 26.41 22.83
N GLU A 20 -5.97 27.05 22.35
CA GLU A 20 -6.83 26.49 21.30
C GLU A 20 -6.09 26.33 19.98
N ALA A 21 -5.18 27.25 19.65
CA ALA A 21 -4.32 27.12 18.47
C ALA A 21 -3.34 25.95 18.62
N GLU A 22 -2.67 25.86 19.77
CA GLU A 22 -1.74 24.77 20.09
C GLU A 22 -2.46 23.40 20.09
N LEU A 23 -3.66 23.31 20.68
CA LEU A 23 -4.45 22.09 20.70
C LEU A 23 -4.78 21.62 19.28
N ARG A 24 -5.22 22.52 18.40
CA ARG A 24 -5.51 22.18 16.99
C ARG A 24 -4.28 21.62 16.26
N GLU A 25 -3.10 22.19 16.52
CA GLU A 25 -1.85 21.70 15.93
C GLU A 25 -1.48 20.31 16.47
N VAL A 26 -1.63 20.09 17.78
CA VAL A 26 -1.34 18.80 18.41
C VAL A 26 -2.31 17.72 17.95
N GLU A 27 -3.61 18.01 17.90
CA GLU A 27 -4.64 17.08 17.43
C GLU A 27 -4.41 16.68 15.97
N ALA A 28 -4.13 17.65 15.09
CA ALA A 28 -3.79 17.36 13.70
C ALA A 28 -2.55 16.45 13.59
N GLY A 29 -1.53 16.69 14.42
CA GLY A 29 -0.33 15.85 14.46
C GLY A 29 -0.57 14.45 15.03
N VAL A 30 -1.53 14.29 15.96
CA VAL A 30 -1.96 12.98 16.47
C VAL A 30 -2.72 12.23 15.38
N ASP A 31 -3.67 12.88 14.72
CA ASP A 31 -4.47 12.28 13.66
C ASP A 31 -3.58 11.83 12.49
N GLU A 32 -2.64 12.68 12.05
CA GLU A 32 -1.67 12.32 11.01
C GLU A 32 -0.87 11.07 11.39
N LYS A 33 -0.35 11.01 12.63
CA LYS A 33 0.43 9.85 13.10
C LYS A 33 -0.43 8.60 13.27
N ALA A 34 -1.67 8.75 13.71
CA ALA A 34 -2.60 7.64 13.87
C ALA A 34 -2.87 6.93 12.53
N LEU A 35 -2.88 7.67 11.42
CA LEU A 35 -3.04 7.10 10.07
C LEU A 35 -1.88 6.16 9.66
N PHE A 36 -0.71 6.28 10.27
CA PHE A 36 0.43 5.40 10.02
C PHE A 36 0.43 4.13 10.88
N VAL A 37 -0.44 4.03 11.88
CA VAL A 37 -0.55 2.83 12.70
C VAL A 37 -1.26 1.75 11.88
N PRO A 38 -0.59 0.62 11.57
CA PRO A 38 -1.22 -0.45 10.82
C PRO A 38 -2.29 -1.15 11.66
N ASN A 39 -3.11 -1.98 11.01
CA ASN A 39 -4.04 -2.82 11.73
C ASN A 39 -3.29 -3.82 12.64
N LEU A 40 -3.86 -4.10 13.81
CA LEU A 40 -3.29 -5.06 14.74
C LEU A 40 -3.41 -6.48 14.17
N PRO A 41 -2.33 -7.28 14.20
CA PRO A 41 -2.39 -8.67 13.81
C PRO A 41 -3.27 -9.47 14.77
N LEU A 42 -3.87 -10.55 14.27
CA LEU A 42 -4.55 -11.51 15.13
C LEU A 42 -3.52 -12.27 16.00
N PRO A 43 -3.87 -12.68 17.23
CA PRO A 43 -2.96 -13.38 18.14
C PRO A 43 -2.37 -14.68 17.59
N ASP A 44 -3.10 -15.36 16.70
CA ASP A 44 -2.71 -16.67 16.16
C ASP A 44 -1.84 -16.57 14.89
N LEU A 45 -1.49 -15.36 14.45
CA LEU A 45 -0.61 -15.19 13.28
C LEU A 45 0.85 -15.48 13.68
N PRO A 46 1.61 -16.16 12.80
CA PRO A 46 3.03 -16.41 13.06
C PRO A 46 3.81 -15.09 13.04
N ASP A 47 4.68 -14.91 14.02
CA ASP A 47 5.64 -13.80 14.05
C ASP A 47 6.77 -14.04 13.04
N GLY A 48 7.20 -12.96 12.37
CA GLY A 48 8.38 -12.96 11.51
C GLY A 48 8.12 -12.46 10.10
N ASP A 49 9.07 -12.73 9.21
CA ASP A 49 8.99 -12.35 7.80
C ASP A 49 8.33 -13.47 6.97
N ALA A 50 8.43 -13.37 5.65
CA ALA A 50 7.85 -14.34 4.73
C ALA A 50 8.38 -15.78 4.93
N ALA A 51 9.54 -15.98 5.57
CA ALA A 51 10.07 -17.30 5.88
C ALA A 51 9.33 -18.00 7.03
N CYS A 52 8.60 -17.24 7.85
CA CYS A 52 7.78 -17.74 8.96
C CYS A 52 6.35 -18.11 8.55
N ASN A 53 5.99 -17.92 7.27
CA ASN A 53 4.68 -18.27 6.75
C ASN A 53 4.42 -19.78 6.88
N VAL A 54 3.22 -20.14 7.35
CA VAL A 54 2.80 -21.53 7.55
C VAL A 54 1.93 -22.01 6.39
N VAL A 55 2.26 -23.16 5.80
CA VAL A 55 1.42 -23.81 4.78
C VAL A 55 0.24 -24.49 5.45
N VAL A 56 -0.97 -23.95 5.24
CA VAL A 56 -2.21 -24.48 5.81
C VAL A 56 -2.85 -25.57 4.95
N ARG A 57 -2.63 -25.54 3.63
CA ARG A 57 -3.06 -26.60 2.70
C ARG A 57 -2.18 -26.60 1.45
N ALA A 58 -2.09 -27.76 0.80
CA ALA A 58 -1.54 -27.93 -0.53
C ALA A 58 -2.50 -28.77 -1.38
N TRP A 59 -2.46 -28.59 -2.71
CA TRP A 59 -3.28 -29.35 -3.64
C TRP A 59 -2.57 -29.57 -4.97
N GLY A 60 -2.65 -30.80 -5.49
CA GLY A 60 -1.96 -31.23 -6.71
C GLY A 60 -0.47 -31.48 -6.48
N GLU A 61 0.21 -31.94 -7.53
CA GLU A 61 1.65 -32.16 -7.53
C GLU A 61 2.33 -31.16 -8.48
N PRO A 62 3.44 -30.51 -8.09
CA PRO A 62 4.18 -29.64 -8.97
C PRO A 62 4.62 -30.35 -10.25
N ALA A 63 4.53 -29.64 -11.38
CA ALA A 63 5.09 -30.12 -12.65
C ALA A 63 6.61 -30.31 -12.53
N ALA A 64 7.17 -31.19 -13.38
CA ALA A 64 8.61 -31.42 -13.41
C ALA A 64 9.40 -30.12 -13.61
N ALA A 65 10.48 -29.97 -12.85
CA ALA A 65 11.36 -28.82 -12.94
C ALA A 65 12.13 -28.78 -14.28
N GLY A 66 12.71 -27.62 -14.60
CA GLY A 66 13.59 -27.44 -15.76
C GLY A 66 12.95 -26.78 -16.99
N GLY A 67 11.72 -26.28 -16.88
CA GLY A 67 11.11 -25.44 -17.91
C GLY A 67 11.78 -24.07 -18.05
N ALA A 68 11.77 -23.51 -19.26
CA ALA A 68 12.15 -22.12 -19.48
C ALA A 68 11.24 -21.17 -18.68
N PRO A 69 11.73 -20.02 -18.21
CA PRO A 69 10.91 -19.08 -17.49
C PRO A 69 9.80 -18.50 -18.37
N HIS A 70 8.69 -18.11 -17.75
CA HIS A 70 7.48 -17.70 -18.49
C HIS A 70 7.72 -16.52 -19.44
N TRP A 71 8.66 -15.60 -19.13
CA TRP A 71 8.96 -14.46 -19.99
C TRP A 71 9.62 -14.89 -21.30
N GLU A 72 10.56 -15.84 -21.24
CA GLU A 72 11.21 -16.38 -22.44
C GLU A 72 10.22 -17.16 -23.30
N ILE A 73 9.36 -17.97 -22.66
CA ILE A 73 8.29 -18.71 -23.36
C ILE A 73 7.34 -17.72 -24.04
N GLY A 74 6.90 -16.69 -23.33
CA GLY A 74 5.95 -15.69 -23.84
C GLY A 74 6.51 -14.87 -25.01
N GLU A 75 7.79 -14.50 -24.95
CA GLU A 75 8.48 -13.82 -26.05
C GLU A 75 8.68 -14.73 -27.26
N ARG A 76 9.12 -15.98 -27.05
CA ARG A 76 9.30 -16.97 -28.14
C ARG A 76 7.99 -17.28 -28.87
N LEU A 77 6.89 -17.34 -28.12
CA LEU A 77 5.55 -17.55 -28.68
C LEU A 77 4.93 -16.27 -29.28
N GLY A 78 5.55 -15.11 -29.09
CA GLY A 78 5.03 -13.82 -29.54
C GLY A 78 3.71 -13.41 -28.88
N ILE A 79 3.39 -13.97 -27.72
CA ILE A 79 2.13 -13.72 -26.99
C ILE A 79 2.25 -12.62 -25.95
N PHE A 80 3.48 -12.26 -25.57
CA PHE A 80 3.78 -11.08 -24.75
C PHE A 80 5.17 -10.53 -25.12
N THR A 81 5.39 -9.23 -24.90
CA THR A 81 6.71 -8.59 -25.02
C THR A 81 6.94 -7.51 -23.96
N SER A 82 8.08 -7.57 -23.26
CA SER A 82 8.51 -6.52 -22.34
C SER A 82 8.99 -5.28 -23.09
N ALA A 83 9.79 -5.46 -24.14
CA ALA A 83 10.44 -4.34 -24.83
C ALA A 83 9.43 -3.32 -25.38
N ARG A 84 8.33 -3.77 -26.02
CA ARG A 84 7.31 -2.84 -26.52
C ARG A 84 6.50 -2.21 -25.39
N GLY A 85 6.22 -2.97 -24.33
CA GLY A 85 5.51 -2.46 -23.17
C GLY A 85 6.31 -1.39 -22.42
N THR A 86 7.61 -1.62 -22.22
CA THR A 86 8.53 -0.60 -21.66
C THR A 86 8.59 0.66 -22.50
N LYS A 87 8.61 0.53 -23.84
CA LYS A 87 8.59 1.69 -24.74
C LYS A 87 7.30 2.52 -24.61
N LEU A 88 6.17 1.87 -24.32
CA LEU A 88 4.87 2.53 -24.24
C LEU A 88 4.57 3.11 -22.85
N ALA A 89 4.91 2.39 -21.78
CA ALA A 89 4.45 2.68 -20.42
C ALA A 89 5.57 2.64 -19.35
N GLY A 90 6.81 2.34 -19.73
CA GLY A 90 7.93 2.20 -18.81
C GLY A 90 8.08 0.79 -18.21
N SER A 91 9.09 0.62 -17.36
CA SER A 91 9.40 -0.68 -16.75
C SER A 91 8.22 -1.24 -15.95
N GLY A 92 8.06 -2.57 -15.96
CA GLY A 92 6.98 -3.27 -15.26
C GLY A 92 5.68 -3.42 -16.06
N PHE A 93 5.62 -2.89 -17.28
CA PHE A 93 4.44 -3.01 -18.14
C PHE A 93 4.65 -4.00 -19.29
N PRO A 94 4.20 -5.25 -19.17
CA PRO A 94 4.21 -6.20 -20.28
C PRO A 94 3.13 -5.87 -21.32
N LEU A 95 3.45 -5.99 -22.62
CA LEU A 95 2.44 -5.89 -23.68
C LEU A 95 2.00 -7.28 -24.14
N PHE A 96 0.75 -7.65 -23.89
CA PHE A 96 0.15 -8.89 -24.39
C PHE A 96 -0.31 -8.75 -25.84
N LEU A 97 -0.02 -9.75 -26.66
CA LEU A 97 -0.25 -9.74 -28.11
C LEU A 97 -1.02 -10.99 -28.55
N GLY A 98 -1.85 -10.86 -29.59
CA GLY A 98 -2.49 -12.01 -30.27
C GLY A 98 -3.17 -12.99 -29.31
N GLN A 99 -2.68 -14.23 -29.29
CA GLN A 99 -3.21 -15.29 -28.42
C GLN A 99 -2.98 -15.01 -26.93
N GLY A 100 -1.91 -14.32 -26.54
CA GLY A 100 -1.69 -13.90 -25.16
C GLY A 100 -2.74 -12.92 -24.69
N ALA A 101 -3.07 -11.94 -25.53
CA ALA A 101 -4.16 -11.01 -25.24
C ALA A 101 -5.52 -11.73 -25.14
N ARG A 102 -5.75 -12.76 -25.97
CA ARG A 102 -6.95 -13.61 -25.88
C ARG A 102 -6.98 -14.43 -24.60
N LEU A 103 -5.86 -15.03 -24.20
CA LEU A 103 -5.73 -15.82 -22.98
C LEU A 103 -6.04 -14.99 -21.74
N VAL A 104 -5.43 -13.80 -21.61
CA VAL A 104 -5.70 -12.91 -20.47
C VAL A 104 -7.18 -12.53 -20.40
N ARG A 105 -7.81 -12.21 -21.53
CA ARG A 105 -9.26 -11.95 -21.55
C ARG A 105 -10.10 -13.16 -21.15
N ALA A 106 -9.70 -14.36 -21.56
CA ALA A 106 -10.41 -15.60 -21.20
C ALA A 106 -10.28 -15.96 -19.72
N LEU A 107 -9.18 -15.58 -19.04
CA LEU A 107 -9.00 -15.76 -17.60
C LEU A 107 -9.82 -14.75 -16.77
N ILE A 108 -10.11 -13.57 -17.34
CA ILE A 108 -10.90 -12.53 -16.68
C ILE A 108 -12.41 -12.81 -16.78
N ALA A 109 -12.84 -13.41 -17.89
CA ALA A 109 -14.24 -13.71 -18.19
C ALA A 109 -14.79 -14.88 -17.34
#